data_AF-A0A7V3ACZ4-F1
#
_entry.id   AF-A0A7V3ACZ4-F1
#
_cell.length_a   1.000
_cell.length_b   1.000
_cell.length_c   1.000
_cell.angle_alpha   90.00
_cell.angle_beta   90.00
_cell.angle_gamma   90.00
#
_symmetry.space_group_name_H-M   'P 1'
#
loop_
_entity.id
_entity.type
_entity.pdbx_description
1 polymer ?
#
loop_
_entity_poly.entity_id
_entity_poly.type
_entity_poly.pdbx_seq_one_letter_code
_entity_poly.pdbx_strand_id
1 'polypeptide(L)'
;MRKFNSAFVVSAILLLIFGGCGGGVREEPGGKKTIETKDGKVTLQSKPGDEGSWSVETKTGKVTIGAGASAEVKLPTWLPACPNGTVKMSSNEDKPGNRTGVVTWTTTDPAQKIYRFYEKALKDAGLTVNTMSQDNGASGGMLMASEPSDQRRAHVTVLVEKNETVVQLSYILK
;
A
#
# COMPACT_ATOMS: atom_id res chain seq x y z
N MET A 1 4.79 -15.34 22.72
CA MET A 1 5.00 -14.53 21.51
C MET A 1 6.26 -15.03 20.81
N ARG A 2 6.14 -15.74 19.68
CA ARG A 2 7.29 -16.26 18.93
C ARG A 2 7.93 -15.09 18.17
N LYS A 3 9.15 -14.73 18.53
CA LYS A 3 9.96 -13.77 17.78
C LYS A 3 10.21 -14.35 16.39
N PHE A 4 9.59 -13.78 15.35
CA PHE A 4 9.92 -14.13 13.97
C PHE A 4 11.28 -13.52 13.66
N ASN A 5 12.35 -14.29 13.87
CA ASN A 5 13.71 -13.87 13.52
C ASN A 5 13.77 -13.57 12.02
N SER A 6 14.27 -12.38 11.67
CA SER A 6 14.53 -11.92 10.30
C SER A 6 15.34 -12.91 9.44
N ALA A 7 16.09 -13.82 10.07
CA ALA A 7 16.78 -14.92 9.43
C ALA A 7 15.86 -15.95 8.75
N PHE A 8 14.65 -16.19 9.28
CA PHE A 8 13.74 -17.21 8.75
C PHE A 8 13.01 -16.78 7.46
N VAL A 9 12.69 -15.49 7.34
CA VAL A 9 12.03 -14.95 6.13
C VAL A 9 13.00 -14.90 4.95
N VAL A 10 14.27 -14.60 5.22
CA VAL A 10 15.34 -14.65 4.21
C VAL A 10 15.53 -16.09 3.69
N SER A 11 15.48 -17.10 4.57
CA SER A 11 15.61 -18.51 4.19
C SER A 11 14.45 -19.02 3.32
N ALA A 12 13.22 -18.59 3.58
CA ALA A 12 12.04 -19.01 2.79
C ALA A 12 12.04 -18.44 1.36
N ILE A 13 12.60 -17.24 1.15
CA ILE A 13 12.71 -16.64 -0.19
C ILE A 13 13.91 -17.20 -0.96
N LEU A 14 14.99 -17.60 -0.27
CA LEU A 14 16.14 -18.27 -0.91
C LEU A 14 15.75 -19.61 -1.57
N LEU A 15 14.80 -20.35 -1.00
CA LEU A 15 14.41 -21.68 -1.52
C LEU A 15 13.62 -21.65 -2.85
N LEU A 16 13.11 -20.50 -3.29
CA LEU A 16 12.43 -20.38 -4.60
C LEU A 16 13.34 -19.89 -5.73
N ILE A 17 14.60 -19.56 -5.46
CA ILE A 17 15.54 -19.00 -6.46
C ILE A 17 16.79 -19.89 -6.64
N PHE A 18 16.91 -21.01 -5.92
CA PHE A 18 17.97 -22.01 -6.18
C PHE A 18 17.59 -22.94 -7.34
N GLY A 19 17.51 -22.35 -8.53
CA GLY A 19 17.55 -23.06 -9.82
C GLY A 19 18.60 -22.52 -10.79
N GLY A 20 19.40 -21.50 -10.42
CA GLY A 20 20.35 -20.90 -11.35
C GLY A 20 21.47 -20.12 -10.67
N CYS A 21 22.71 -20.50 -10.99
CA CYS A 21 23.98 -19.87 -10.64
C CYS A 21 23.96 -18.32 -10.61
N GLY A 22 24.47 -17.73 -9.52
CA GLY A 22 25.27 -16.50 -9.59
C GLY A 22 24.67 -15.16 -9.11
N GLY A 23 23.82 -15.12 -8.07
CA GLY A 23 23.42 -13.86 -7.43
C GLY A 23 24.22 -13.59 -6.16
N GLY A 24 25.04 -12.54 -6.12
CA GLY A 24 25.77 -12.12 -4.92
C GLY A 24 24.87 -11.36 -3.95
N VAL A 25 24.86 -11.76 -2.67
CA VAL A 25 24.21 -11.00 -1.60
C VAL A 25 25.23 -10.02 -1.04
N ARG A 26 24.95 -8.71 -1.11
CA ARG A 26 25.77 -7.66 -0.50
C ARG A 26 25.00 -7.03 0.66
N GLU A 27 25.55 -7.16 1.86
CA GLU A 27 25.05 -6.45 3.05
C GLU A 27 25.72 -5.07 3.13
N GLU A 28 24.90 -4.02 3.20
CA GLU A 28 25.34 -2.64 3.38
C GLU A 28 25.06 -2.17 4.83
N PRO A 29 25.82 -1.17 5.34
CA PRO A 29 25.55 -0.59 6.65
C PRO A 29 24.09 -0.09 6.76
N GLY A 30 23.43 -0.37 7.88
CA GLY A 30 22.05 0.10 8.13
C GLY A 30 20.92 -0.87 7.75
N GLY A 31 21.18 -2.18 7.70
CA GLY A 31 20.12 -3.21 7.53
C GLY A 31 19.63 -3.37 6.09
N LYS A 32 20.38 -2.85 5.12
CA LYS A 32 20.11 -2.98 3.69
C LYS A 32 20.79 -4.22 3.13
N LYS A 33 20.01 -5.17 2.62
CA LYS A 33 20.49 -6.34 1.88
C LYS A 33 20.14 -6.17 0.40
N THR A 34 21.16 -6.13 -0.43
CA THR A 34 21.01 -6.06 -1.87
C THR A 34 21.26 -7.44 -2.47
N ILE A 35 20.33 -7.92 -3.29
CA ILE A 35 20.46 -9.12 -4.10
C ILE A 35 20.39 -8.68 -5.57
N GLU A 36 21.49 -8.86 -6.28
CA GLU A 36 21.53 -8.66 -7.72
C GLU A 36 21.10 -9.95 -8.43
N THR A 37 20.06 -9.85 -9.25
CA THR A 37 19.55 -10.93 -10.10
C THR A 37 19.63 -10.49 -11.56
N LYS A 38 19.54 -11.44 -12.49
CA LYS A 38 19.51 -11.14 -13.95
C LYS A 38 18.35 -10.18 -14.31
N ASP A 39 17.27 -10.23 -13.53
CA ASP A 39 16.04 -9.46 -13.72
C ASP A 39 16.04 -8.10 -12.99
N GLY A 40 17.03 -7.82 -12.14
CA GLY A 40 17.17 -6.55 -11.44
C GLY A 40 17.75 -6.66 -10.03
N LYS A 41 17.74 -5.53 -9.32
CA LYS A 41 18.41 -5.34 -8.02
C LYS A 41 17.40 -5.33 -6.87
N VAL A 42 17.11 -6.48 -6.29
CA VAL A 42 16.24 -6.58 -5.11
C VAL A 42 16.97 -5.98 -3.90
N THR A 43 16.47 -4.86 -3.38
CA THR A 43 17.04 -4.18 -2.21
C THR A 43 16.10 -4.30 -1.03
N LEU A 44 16.35 -5.22 -0.11
CA LEU A 44 15.64 -5.34 1.16
C LEU A 44 16.20 -4.33 2.15
N GLN A 45 15.48 -3.26 2.43
CA GLN A 45 15.87 -2.29 3.46
C GLN A 45 14.93 -2.39 4.65
N SER A 46 15.45 -2.88 5.77
CA SER A 46 14.78 -2.79 7.08
C SER A 46 15.58 -1.82 7.93
N LYS A 47 14.98 -0.68 8.31
CA LYS A 47 15.65 0.25 9.23
C LYS A 47 15.70 -0.39 10.63
N PRO A 48 16.80 -0.28 11.40
CA PRO A 48 16.85 -0.78 12.77
C PRO A 48 15.74 -0.14 13.62
N GLY A 49 14.82 -0.95 14.15
CA GLY A 49 13.63 -0.49 14.88
C GLY A 49 12.34 -0.37 14.06
N ASP A 50 12.42 -0.47 12.72
CA ASP A 50 11.28 -0.57 11.80
C ASP A 50 11.12 -2.01 11.30
N GLU A 51 10.44 -2.85 12.08
CA GLU A 51 10.10 -4.22 11.66
C GLU A 51 8.99 -4.26 10.58
N GLY A 52 8.53 -3.10 10.09
CA GLY A 52 7.34 -2.98 9.25
C GLY A 52 7.53 -2.39 7.85
N SER A 53 8.75 -2.02 7.44
CA SER A 53 8.98 -1.42 6.11
C SER A 53 9.92 -2.26 5.26
N TRP A 54 9.55 -2.47 4.00
CA TRP A 54 10.30 -3.23 2.99
C TRP A 54 10.18 -2.53 1.64
N SER A 55 11.27 -2.52 0.88
CA SER A 55 11.25 -2.13 -0.53
C SER A 55 11.79 -3.26 -1.39
N VAL A 56 11.37 -3.29 -2.65
CA VAL A 56 11.91 -4.15 -3.69
C VAL A 56 12.02 -3.30 -4.93
N GLU A 57 13.21 -3.19 -5.48
CA GLU A 57 13.46 -2.48 -6.74
C GLU A 57 13.89 -3.50 -7.80
N THR A 58 13.46 -3.31 -9.03
CA THR A 58 13.81 -4.16 -10.17
C THR A 58 13.95 -3.27 -11.41
N LYS A 59 14.40 -3.84 -12.52
CA LYS A 59 14.44 -3.09 -13.79
C LYS A 59 13.05 -2.67 -14.27
N THR A 60 12.00 -3.33 -13.81
CA THR A 60 10.62 -3.11 -14.26
C THR A 60 9.82 -2.19 -13.34
N GLY A 61 10.35 -1.83 -12.16
CA GLY A 61 9.70 -0.93 -11.22
C GLY A 61 10.15 -1.11 -9.77
N LYS A 62 9.57 -0.31 -8.88
CA LYS A 62 9.86 -0.30 -7.45
C LYS A 62 8.57 -0.50 -6.66
N VAL A 63 8.60 -1.44 -5.72
CA VAL A 63 7.54 -1.66 -4.74
C VAL A 63 8.06 -1.24 -3.36
N THR A 64 7.25 -0.50 -2.61
CA THR A 64 7.54 -0.10 -1.22
C THR A 64 6.34 -0.42 -0.36
N ILE A 65 6.55 -1.22 0.67
CA ILE A 65 5.55 -1.62 1.65
C ILE A 65 5.99 -1.09 3.01
N GLY A 66 5.05 -0.55 3.78
CA GLY A 66 5.29 -0.05 5.12
C GLY A 66 4.11 -0.32 6.03
N ALA A 67 4.38 -0.48 7.33
CA ALA A 67 3.39 -0.71 8.36
C ALA A 67 3.55 0.27 9.51
N GLY A 68 2.43 0.66 10.12
CA GLY A 68 2.39 1.57 11.26
C GLY A 68 3.06 2.92 10.98
N ALA A 69 3.79 3.44 11.97
CA ALA A 69 4.46 4.74 11.90
C ALA A 69 5.56 4.82 10.81
N SER A 70 6.06 3.67 10.37
CA SER A 70 7.09 3.54 9.33
C SER A 70 6.50 3.53 7.91
N ALA A 71 5.17 3.54 7.78
CA ALA A 71 4.48 3.47 6.50
C ALA A 71 4.54 4.80 5.73
N GLU A 72 5.23 4.80 4.59
CA GLU A 72 5.28 5.94 3.69
C GLU A 72 4.04 5.98 2.78
N VAL A 73 3.14 6.91 3.07
CA VAL A 73 1.91 7.13 2.28
C VAL A 73 2.21 8.03 1.10
N LYS A 74 2.23 7.49 -0.12
CA LYS A 74 2.41 8.27 -1.35
C LYS A 74 1.10 8.34 -2.13
N LEU A 75 0.26 9.32 -1.83
CA LEU A 75 -0.98 9.54 -2.59
C LEU A 75 -0.78 10.51 -3.75
N PRO A 76 -1.53 10.36 -4.85
CA PRO A 76 -1.66 11.38 -5.88
C PRO A 76 -2.27 12.68 -5.33
N THR A 77 -1.98 13.82 -5.94
CA THR A 77 -2.47 15.14 -5.48
C THR A 77 -3.99 15.29 -5.48
N TRP A 78 -4.70 14.53 -6.33
CA TRP A 78 -6.16 14.53 -6.41
C TRP A 78 -6.83 13.61 -5.37
N LEU A 79 -6.05 12.84 -4.61
CA LEU A 79 -6.56 11.84 -3.68
C LEU A 79 -6.10 12.16 -2.24
N PRO A 80 -6.99 12.66 -1.38
CA PRO A 80 -6.59 13.06 -0.03
C PRO A 80 -6.35 11.85 0.88
N ALA A 81 -5.49 12.05 1.88
CA ALA A 81 -5.33 11.10 2.98
C ALA A 81 -6.59 11.04 3.85
N CYS A 82 -6.75 9.94 4.60
CA CYS A 82 -7.87 9.78 5.51
C CYS A 82 -7.79 10.85 6.63
N PRO A 83 -8.86 11.64 6.86
CA PRO A 83 -8.89 12.59 7.95
C PRO A 83 -8.82 11.85 9.29
N ASN A 84 -8.03 12.37 10.23
CA ASN A 84 -7.79 11.75 11.54
C ASN A 84 -7.41 10.26 11.47
N GLY A 85 -6.81 9.84 10.34
CA GLY A 85 -6.46 8.46 10.07
C GLY A 85 -5.07 8.11 10.58
N THR A 86 -4.96 7.00 11.31
CA THR A 86 -3.68 6.38 11.66
C THR A 86 -3.35 5.32 10.62
N VAL A 87 -2.21 5.44 9.94
CA VAL A 87 -1.78 4.48 8.93
C VAL A 87 -1.49 3.14 9.60
N LYS A 88 -2.12 2.08 9.12
CA LYS A 88 -1.80 0.69 9.48
C LYS A 88 -0.84 0.06 8.50
N MET A 89 -1.08 0.31 7.23
CA MET A 89 -0.29 -0.26 6.14
C MET A 89 -0.33 0.67 4.94
N SER A 90 0.78 0.74 4.21
CA SER A 90 0.82 1.32 2.87
C SER A 90 1.65 0.45 1.95
N SER A 91 1.25 0.35 0.70
CA SER A 91 2.02 -0.23 -0.40
C SER A 91 1.99 0.75 -1.56
N ASN A 92 3.12 0.97 -2.21
CA ASN A 92 3.21 1.77 -3.42
C ASN A 92 4.04 1.00 -4.45
N GLU A 93 3.58 0.99 -5.69
CA GLU A 93 4.29 0.41 -6.81
C GLU A 93 4.46 1.49 -7.88
N ASP A 94 5.73 1.78 -8.19
CA ASP A 94 6.13 2.73 -9.22
C ASP A 94 6.70 1.94 -10.41
N LYS A 95 6.02 1.99 -11.56
CA LYS A 95 6.46 1.44 -12.85
C LYS A 95 6.47 2.55 -13.91
N PRO A 96 7.27 2.42 -14.99
CA PRO A 96 7.20 3.36 -16.11
C PRO A 96 5.77 3.43 -16.68
N GLY A 97 5.14 4.60 -16.65
CA GLY A 97 3.77 4.80 -17.13
C GLY A 97 2.69 4.08 -16.33
N ASN A 98 2.97 3.65 -15.10
CA ASN A 98 1.94 3.14 -14.20
C ASN A 98 2.38 3.27 -12.74
N ARG A 99 1.56 3.91 -11.93
CA ARG A 99 1.76 3.95 -10.48
C ARG A 99 0.51 3.46 -9.78
N THR A 100 0.69 2.50 -8.88
CA THR A 100 -0.40 2.01 -8.03
C THR A 100 -0.05 2.19 -6.57
N GLY A 101 -1.06 2.25 -5.72
CA GLY A 101 -0.83 2.22 -4.29
C GLY A 101 -2.06 1.78 -3.54
N VAL A 102 -1.83 1.25 -2.35
CA VAL A 102 -2.85 0.84 -1.40
C VAL A 102 -2.46 1.40 -0.04
N VAL A 103 -3.41 1.99 0.67
CA VAL A 103 -3.19 2.48 2.03
C VAL A 103 -4.38 2.07 2.88
N THR A 104 -4.08 1.61 4.09
CA THR A 104 -5.08 1.27 5.10
C THR A 104 -4.91 2.18 6.30
N TRP A 105 -5.98 2.85 6.69
CA TRP A 105 -6.06 3.64 7.92
C TRP A 105 -7.08 3.06 8.88
N THR A 106 -6.88 3.34 10.17
CA THR A 106 -7.97 3.34 11.15
C THR A 106 -8.25 4.76 11.61
N THR A 107 -9.51 5.05 11.92
CA THR A 107 -9.93 6.32 12.50
C THR A 107 -11.11 6.12 13.43
N THR A 108 -11.25 7.02 14.40
CA THR A 108 -12.43 7.11 15.27
C THR A 108 -13.56 7.92 14.64
N ASP A 109 -13.32 8.56 13.50
CA ASP A 109 -14.37 9.25 12.74
C ASP A 109 -15.44 8.26 12.26
N PRO A 110 -16.74 8.62 12.28
CA PRO A 110 -17.80 7.74 11.82
C PRO A 110 -17.64 7.33 10.35
N ALA A 111 -17.90 6.07 10.02
CA ALA A 111 -17.79 5.55 8.64
C ALA A 111 -18.54 6.39 7.61
N GLN A 112 -19.74 6.88 7.95
CA GLN A 112 -20.53 7.73 7.05
C GLN A 112 -19.85 9.07 6.75
N LYS A 113 -19.16 9.66 7.74
CA LYS A 113 -18.38 10.91 7.55
C LYS A 113 -17.23 10.66 6.57
N ILE A 114 -16.49 9.57 6.75
CA ILE A 114 -15.38 9.19 5.87
C ILE A 114 -15.87 8.90 4.45
N TYR A 115 -16.97 8.16 4.33
CA TYR A 115 -17.57 7.83 3.05
C TYR A 115 -17.93 9.10 2.27
N ARG A 116 -18.64 10.04 2.90
CA ARG A 116 -19.03 11.33 2.28
C ARG A 116 -17.82 12.21 1.95
N PHE A 117 -16.80 12.19 2.79
CA PHE A 117 -15.54 12.91 2.54
C PHE A 117 -14.89 12.45 1.23
N TYR A 118 -14.71 11.13 1.05
CA TYR A 118 -14.10 10.59 -0.17
C TYR A 118 -15.01 10.73 -1.39
N GLU A 119 -16.31 10.52 -1.25
CA GLU A 119 -17.28 10.72 -2.34
C GLU A 119 -17.18 12.15 -2.89
N LYS A 120 -17.14 13.15 -1.99
CA LYS A 120 -16.99 14.55 -2.37
C LYS A 120 -15.63 14.82 -3.01
N ALA A 121 -14.54 14.39 -2.38
CA ALA A 121 -13.19 14.63 -2.88
C ALA A 121 -12.96 14.04 -4.28
N LEU A 122 -13.46 12.84 -4.54
CA LEU A 122 -13.34 12.18 -5.84
C LEU A 122 -14.17 12.88 -6.92
N LYS A 123 -15.38 13.37 -6.58
CA LYS A 123 -16.21 14.18 -7.47
C LYS A 123 -15.57 15.54 -7.77
N ASP A 124 -15.05 16.23 -6.75
CA ASP A 124 -14.34 17.50 -6.90
C ASP A 124 -13.08 17.35 -7.79
N ALA A 125 -12.43 16.18 -7.75
CA ALA A 125 -11.30 15.83 -8.61
C ALA A 125 -11.69 15.46 -10.07
N GLY A 126 -12.98 15.52 -10.40
CA GLY A 126 -13.52 15.27 -11.74
C GLY A 126 -13.70 13.79 -12.10
N LEU A 127 -13.67 12.87 -11.12
CA LEU A 127 -13.92 11.46 -11.37
C LEU A 127 -15.42 11.16 -11.33
N THR A 128 -15.84 10.20 -12.15
CA THR A 128 -17.16 9.58 -12.03
C THR A 128 -17.13 8.60 -10.87
N VAL A 129 -17.98 8.80 -9.88
CA VAL A 129 -18.05 7.97 -8.67
C VAL A 129 -19.26 7.05 -8.74
N ASN A 130 -19.00 5.74 -8.64
CA ASN A 130 -20.00 4.71 -8.46
C ASN A 130 -19.99 4.24 -6.99
N THR A 131 -21.17 4.22 -6.38
CA THR A 131 -21.37 3.91 -4.96
C THR A 131 -21.95 2.51 -4.82
N MET A 132 -21.27 1.63 -4.10
CA MET A 132 -21.82 0.35 -3.68
C MET A 132 -21.99 0.37 -2.15
N SER A 133 -23.22 0.58 -1.71
CA SER A 133 -23.59 0.43 -0.30
C SER A 133 -23.75 -1.06 0.02
N GLN A 134 -23.33 -1.50 1.22
CA GLN A 134 -23.79 -2.79 1.72
C GLN A 134 -25.24 -2.60 2.17
N ASP A 135 -26.18 -3.24 1.48
CA ASP A 135 -27.65 -3.10 1.57
C ASP A 135 -28.29 -3.42 2.94
N ASN A 136 -27.50 -3.54 4.01
CA ASN A 136 -27.92 -4.17 5.26
C ASN A 136 -27.93 -3.20 6.45
N GLY A 137 -27.87 -1.88 6.22
CA GLY A 137 -27.83 -0.88 7.29
C GLY A 137 -26.56 -0.91 8.14
N ALA A 138 -25.54 -1.68 7.72
CA ALA A 138 -24.30 -1.87 8.45
C ALA A 138 -23.19 -0.97 7.86
N SER A 139 -23.06 0.23 8.43
CA SER A 139 -21.80 0.84 8.88
C SER A 139 -20.57 0.83 7.95
N GLY A 140 -20.71 0.70 6.64
CA GLY A 140 -19.61 0.64 5.69
C GLY A 140 -20.06 0.61 4.23
N GLY A 141 -19.15 0.87 3.30
CA GLY A 141 -19.46 0.92 1.87
C GLY A 141 -18.22 1.06 0.99
N MET A 142 -18.41 0.81 -0.31
CA MET A 142 -17.38 0.94 -1.33
C MET A 142 -17.68 2.11 -2.27
N LEU A 143 -16.64 2.87 -2.61
CA LEU A 143 -16.63 3.87 -3.68
C LEU A 143 -15.66 3.39 -4.75
N MET A 144 -16.13 3.32 -5.98
CA MET A 144 -15.28 3.17 -7.15
C MET A 144 -15.32 4.47 -7.94
N ALA A 145 -14.15 5.05 -8.18
CA ALA A 145 -14.04 6.28 -8.96
C ALA A 145 -13.07 6.09 -10.12
N SER A 146 -13.48 6.55 -11.30
CA SER A 146 -12.65 6.56 -12.50
C SER A 146 -12.95 7.77 -13.35
N GLU A 147 -11.95 8.25 -14.09
CA GLU A 147 -12.18 9.20 -15.18
C GLU A 147 -12.51 8.47 -16.50
N PRO A 148 -13.17 9.13 -17.48
CA PRO A 148 -13.52 8.51 -18.76
C PRO A 148 -12.31 7.98 -19.56
N SER A 149 -11.17 8.67 -19.49
CA SER A 149 -9.90 8.27 -20.12
C SER A 149 -9.16 7.16 -19.40
N ASP A 150 -9.66 6.73 -18.24
CA ASP A 150 -9.13 5.61 -17.46
C ASP A 150 -7.69 5.79 -16.93
N GLN A 151 -7.11 6.99 -17.00
CA GLN A 151 -5.75 7.25 -16.49
C GLN A 151 -5.72 7.34 -14.97
N ARG A 152 -6.86 7.69 -14.33
CA ARG A 152 -7.00 7.77 -12.88
C ARG A 152 -8.15 6.91 -12.41
N ARG A 153 -7.85 6.04 -11.44
CA ARG A 153 -8.84 5.25 -10.72
C ARG A 153 -8.55 5.25 -9.22
N ALA A 154 -9.60 5.25 -8.40
CA ALA A 154 -9.49 5.02 -6.97
C ALA A 154 -10.63 4.14 -6.48
N HIS A 155 -10.31 3.17 -5.62
CA HIS A 155 -11.30 2.40 -4.87
C HIS A 155 -11.15 2.72 -3.39
N VAL A 156 -12.25 3.06 -2.73
CA VAL A 156 -12.31 3.30 -1.29
C VAL A 156 -13.25 2.29 -0.67
N THR A 157 -12.78 1.51 0.29
CA THR A 157 -13.60 0.65 1.12
C THR A 157 -13.59 1.20 2.53
N VAL A 158 -14.77 1.47 3.07
CA VAL A 158 -14.97 1.91 4.45
C VAL A 158 -15.67 0.78 5.20
N LEU A 159 -15.06 0.29 6.26
CA LEU A 159 -15.54 -0.79 7.11
C LEU A 159 -15.61 -0.29 8.56
N VAL A 160 -16.44 -0.93 9.39
CA VAL A 160 -16.44 -0.71 10.83
C VAL A 160 -16.00 -1.99 11.52
N GLU A 161 -14.91 -1.91 12.28
CA GLU A 161 -14.36 -3.00 13.06
C GLU A 161 -14.20 -2.55 14.52
N LYS A 162 -14.82 -3.26 15.47
CA LYS A 162 -14.64 -3.02 16.92
C LYS A 162 -14.75 -1.53 17.34
N ASN A 163 -15.72 -0.82 16.77
CA ASN A 163 -15.99 0.62 16.95
C ASN A 163 -14.93 1.58 16.36
N GLU A 164 -14.00 1.09 15.54
CA GLU A 164 -13.16 1.91 14.68
C GLU A 164 -13.62 1.82 13.23
N THR A 165 -13.44 2.91 12.48
CA THR A 165 -13.61 2.90 11.03
C THR A 165 -12.28 2.49 10.40
N VAL A 166 -12.29 1.42 9.62
CA VAL A 166 -11.17 0.99 8.79
C VAL A 166 -11.39 1.49 7.37
N VAL A 167 -10.37 2.15 6.81
CA VAL A 167 -10.41 2.72 5.47
C VAL A 167 -9.32 2.07 4.65
N GLN A 168 -9.70 1.32 3.63
CA GLN A 168 -8.78 0.83 2.62
C GLN A 168 -8.96 1.63 1.35
N LEU A 169 -7.90 2.29 0.91
CA LEU A 169 -7.86 3.06 -0.32
C LEU A 169 -6.86 2.43 -1.27
N SER A 170 -7.25 2.21 -2.51
CA SER A 170 -6.33 1.90 -3.59
C SER A 170 -6.47 2.89 -4.74
N TYR A 171 -5.39 3.12 -5.47
CA TYR A 171 -5.40 3.96 -6.66
C TYR A 171 -4.53 3.37 -7.77
N ILE A 172 -4.86 3.75 -9.00
CA ILE A 172 -4.07 3.49 -10.20
C ILE A 172 -3.95 4.80 -10.97
N LEU A 173 -2.72 5.10 -11.36
CA LEU A 173 -2.33 6.13 -12.31
C LEU A 173 -1.68 5.44 -13.50
N LYS A 174 -2.13 5.73 -14.71
CA LYS A 174 -1.48 5.30 -15.96
C LYS A 174 -0.82 6.50 -16.62
#